data_AF-A0A7M7GSC2-F1
#
_entry.id   AF-A0A7M7GSC2-F1
#
_cell.length_a   1.000
_cell.length_b   1.000
_cell.length_c   1.000
_cell.angle_alpha   90.00
_cell.angle_beta   90.00
_cell.angle_gamma   90.00
#
_symmetry.space_group_name_H-M   'P 1'
#
loop_
_entity.id
_entity.type
_entity.pdbx_description
1 polymer ?
#
loop_
_entity_poly.entity_id
_entity_poly.type
_entity_poly.pdbx_seq_one_letter_code
_entity_poly.pdbx_strand_id
1 'polypeptide(L)'
;MNTINTKRYLVIIIIQYLILLFDIFVNSFTSFSRSNSINLLILYVAQDICIVMTITLLLVNFFSTYIFQIGLIQLLYTKFRITLILCIIYMVLSITLHIWDIKLHWSSPFKYYWTTNFHILYSLHRGVLYYYFYKRASLRIADPRFYENSTWIQSQFIFS
;
A
#
# COMPACT_ATOMS: atom_id res chain seq x y z
N MET A 1 27.84 -8.01 5.93
CA MET A 1 26.62 -8.17 5.12
C MET A 1 26.43 -9.66 4.82
N ASN A 2 25.58 -10.36 5.59
CA ASN A 2 25.30 -11.78 5.30
C ASN A 2 24.39 -11.87 4.07
N THR A 3 24.87 -12.52 3.00
CA THR A 3 24.19 -12.65 1.70
C THR A 3 22.77 -13.21 1.78
N ILE A 4 22.47 -13.99 2.84
CA ILE A 4 21.17 -14.61 3.12
C ILE A 4 20.11 -13.57 3.50
N ASN A 5 20.47 -12.56 4.30
CA ASN A 5 19.54 -11.51 4.70
C ASN A 5 19.18 -10.63 3.51
N THR A 6 20.17 -10.26 2.68
CA THR A 6 19.96 -9.46 1.47
C THR A 6 18.98 -10.12 0.48
N LYS A 7 19.07 -11.44 0.29
CA LYS A 7 18.14 -12.17 -0.58
C LYS A 7 16.70 -12.15 -0.05
N ARG A 8 16.50 -12.30 1.26
CA ARG A 8 15.15 -12.22 1.88
C ARG A 8 14.52 -10.84 1.67
N TYR A 9 15.28 -9.76 1.90
CA TYR A 9 14.79 -8.40 1.67
C TYR A 9 14.44 -8.14 0.21
N LEU A 10 15.28 -8.60 -0.71
CA LEU A 10 15.05 -8.45 -2.14
C LEU A 10 13.74 -9.14 -2.57
N VAL A 11 13.47 -10.35 -2.07
CA VAL A 11 12.22 -11.07 -2.34
C VAL A 11 11.00 -10.29 -1.84
N ILE A 12 11.06 -9.74 -0.62
CA ILE A 12 9.97 -8.95 -0.04
C ILE A 12 9.68 -7.71 -0.88
N ILE A 13 10.72 -7.00 -1.33
CA ILE A 13 10.58 -5.83 -2.21
C ILE A 13 9.93 -6.25 -3.53
N ILE A 14 10.41 -7.32 -4.17
CA ILE A 14 9.84 -7.81 -5.43
C ILE A 14 8.35 -8.11 -5.27
N ILE A 15 7.97 -8.81 -4.21
CA ILE A 15 6.57 -9.13 -3.92
C ILE A 15 5.75 -7.85 -3.77
N GLN A 16 6.23 -6.86 -3.00
CA GLN A 16 5.52 -5.58 -2.85
C GLN A 16 5.37 -4.83 -4.17
N TYR A 17 6.38 -4.83 -5.03
CA TYR A 17 6.30 -4.21 -6.35
C TYR A 17 5.32 -4.94 -7.28
N LEU A 18 5.29 -6.27 -7.25
CA LEU A 18 4.34 -7.06 -8.03
C LEU A 18 2.89 -6.79 -7.60
N ILE A 19 2.63 -6.72 -6.29
CA ILE A 19 1.30 -6.41 -5.76
C ILE A 19 0.88 -4.99 -6.18
N LEU A 20 1.78 -4.02 -6.13
CA LEU A 20 1.49 -2.65 -6.57
C LEU A 20 1.27 -2.55 -8.08
N LEU A 21 2.00 -3.33 -8.88
CA LEU A 21 1.77 -3.40 -10.32
C LEU A 21 0.39 -3.97 -10.61
N PHE A 22 -0.01 -5.02 -9.89
CA PHE A 22 -1.35 -5.58 -9.98
C PHE A 22 -2.44 -4.56 -9.62
N ASP A 23 -2.25 -3.76 -8.57
CA ASP A 23 -3.19 -2.70 -8.19
C ASP A 23 -3.36 -1.64 -9.30
N ILE A 24 -2.25 -1.20 -9.92
CA ILE A 24 -2.29 -0.30 -11.10
C ILE A 24 -3.02 -0.97 -12.27
N PHE A 25 -2.74 -2.25 -12.52
CA PHE A 25 -3.39 -3.00 -13.57
C PHE A 25 -4.91 -3.05 -13.37
N VAL A 26 -5.39 -3.38 -12.16
CA VAL A 26 -6.83 -3.40 -11.87
C VAL A 26 -7.44 -2.00 -12.04
N ASN A 27 -6.76 -0.96 -11.54
CA ASN A 27 -7.20 0.41 -11.73
C ASN A 27 -7.28 0.79 -13.23
N SER A 28 -6.41 0.30 -14.10
CA SER A 28 -6.53 0.54 -15.55
C SER A 28 -7.64 -0.28 -16.21
N PHE A 29 -7.77 -1.57 -15.86
CA PHE A 29 -8.68 -2.53 -16.53
C PHE A 29 -10.12 -2.52 -16.01
N THR A 30 -10.39 -1.90 -14.87
CA THR A 30 -11.75 -1.72 -14.32
C THR A 30 -12.66 -0.97 -15.28
N SER A 31 -12.15 0.02 -16.01
CA SER A 31 -12.93 0.73 -17.04
C SER A 31 -13.36 -0.19 -18.18
N PHE A 32 -12.55 -1.19 -18.54
CA PHE A 32 -12.85 -2.15 -19.59
C PHE A 32 -13.84 -3.22 -19.12
N SER A 33 -13.74 -3.65 -17.86
CA SER A 33 -14.59 -4.69 -17.28
C SER A 33 -15.96 -4.20 -16.81
N ARG A 34 -16.27 -2.89 -16.98
CA ARG A 34 -17.58 -2.30 -16.62
C ARG A 34 -18.79 -2.92 -17.31
N SER A 35 -18.58 -3.58 -18.45
CA SER A 35 -19.68 -4.25 -19.17
C SER A 35 -20.29 -5.41 -18.39
N ASN A 36 -19.52 -6.06 -17.51
CA ASN A 36 -19.95 -7.21 -16.72
C ASN A 36 -19.70 -6.96 -15.23
N SER A 37 -20.77 -6.67 -14.48
CA SER A 37 -20.72 -6.37 -13.04
C SER A 37 -20.07 -7.49 -12.20
N ILE A 38 -20.16 -8.75 -12.65
CA ILE A 38 -19.52 -9.89 -11.98
C ILE A 38 -17.98 -9.83 -12.13
N ASN A 39 -17.47 -9.54 -13.32
CA ASN A 39 -16.03 -9.44 -13.56
C ASN A 39 -15.44 -8.25 -12.79
N LEU A 40 -16.18 -7.15 -12.71
CA LEU A 40 -15.81 -5.97 -11.94
C LEU A 40 -15.76 -6.26 -10.43
N LEU A 41 -16.74 -7.01 -9.89
CA LEU A 41 -16.71 -7.48 -8.50
C LEU A 41 -15.47 -8.32 -8.20
N ILE A 42 -15.16 -9.30 -9.06
CA ILE A 42 -13.98 -10.18 -8.87
C ILE A 42 -12.69 -9.37 -8.84
N LEU A 43 -12.54 -8.40 -9.75
CA LEU A 43 -11.39 -7.51 -9.80
C LEU A 43 -11.24 -6.67 -8.53
N TYR A 44 -12.33 -6.10 -8.03
CA TYR A 44 -12.31 -5.30 -6.79
C TYR A 44 -11.98 -6.13 -5.55
N VAL A 45 -12.55 -7.33 -5.42
CA VAL A 45 -12.21 -8.23 -4.30
C VAL A 45 -10.72 -8.62 -4.36
N ALA A 46 -10.20 -8.94 -5.55
CA ALA A 46 -8.78 -9.26 -5.72
C ALA A 46 -7.88 -8.07 -5.36
N GLN A 47 -8.25 -6.86 -5.78
CA GLN A 47 -7.52 -5.64 -5.46
C GLN A 47 -7.52 -5.33 -3.96
N ASP A 48 -8.66 -5.45 -3.29
CA ASP A 48 -8.76 -5.20 -1.84
C ASP A 48 -7.91 -6.19 -1.03
N ILE A 49 -7.87 -7.46 -1.42
CA ILE A 49 -6.97 -8.47 -0.82
C ILE A 49 -5.51 -8.07 -1.01
N CYS A 50 -5.12 -7.62 -2.20
CA CYS A 50 -3.77 -7.14 -2.50
C CYS A 50 -3.37 -5.93 -1.66
N ILE A 51 -4.27 -4.96 -1.47
CA ILE A 51 -4.05 -3.78 -0.63
C ILE A 51 -3.87 -4.20 0.84
N VAL A 52 -4.70 -5.10 1.35
CA VAL A 52 -4.55 -5.65 2.72
C VAL A 52 -3.22 -6.36 2.89
N MET A 53 -2.86 -7.25 1.97
CA MET A 53 -1.59 -7.98 2.01
C MET A 53 -0.39 -7.02 2.01
N THR A 54 -0.47 -5.97 1.20
CA THR A 54 0.52 -4.89 1.14
C THR A 54 0.70 -4.20 2.49
N ILE A 55 -0.39 -3.85 3.18
CA ILE A 55 -0.34 -3.23 4.50
C ILE A 55 0.21 -4.21 5.54
N THR A 56 -0.24 -5.46 5.52
CA THR A 56 0.25 -6.50 6.44
C THR A 56 1.75 -6.74 6.27
N LEU A 57 2.25 -6.86 5.04
CA LEU A 57 3.69 -7.00 4.79
C LEU A 57 4.48 -5.79 5.30
N LEU A 58 3.94 -4.58 5.11
CA LEU A 58 4.56 -3.36 5.61
C LEU A 58 4.63 -3.35 7.16
N LEU A 59 3.56 -3.78 7.83
CA LEU A 59 3.51 -3.91 9.29
C LEU A 59 4.43 -5.01 9.81
N VAL A 60 4.47 -6.18 9.16
CA VAL A 60 5.37 -7.29 9.56
C VAL A 60 6.83 -6.86 9.44
N ASN A 61 7.21 -6.18 8.36
CA ASN A 61 8.56 -5.63 8.22
C ASN A 61 8.86 -4.59 9.30
N PHE A 62 7.88 -3.74 9.63
CA PHE A 62 8.01 -2.75 10.69
C PHE A 62 8.27 -3.42 12.07
N PHE A 63 7.50 -4.45 12.42
CA PHE A 63 7.71 -5.20 13.68
C PHE A 63 9.01 -6.02 13.69
N SER A 64 9.43 -6.51 12.52
CA SER A 64 10.69 -7.25 12.37
C SER A 64 11.93 -6.35 12.43
N THR A 65 11.76 -5.03 12.50
CA THR A 65 12.87 -4.07 12.52
C THR A 65 13.52 -4.02 13.91
N TYR A 66 14.86 -4.05 13.97
CA TYR A 66 15.63 -4.03 15.22
C TYR A 66 15.26 -2.82 16.11
N ILE A 67 14.99 -1.65 15.52
CA ILE A 67 14.55 -0.43 16.23
C ILE A 67 13.28 -0.66 17.08
N PHE A 68 12.37 -1.54 16.64
CA PHE A 68 11.18 -1.89 17.42
C PHE A 68 11.54 -2.80 18.61
N GLN A 69 12.52 -3.70 18.44
CA GLN A 69 13.00 -4.64 19.47
C GLN A 69 13.74 -3.94 20.62
N ILE A 70 14.43 -2.82 20.35
CA ILE A 70 15.12 -1.99 21.36
C ILE A 70 14.22 -0.91 22.00
N GLY A 71 12.91 -0.88 21.70
CA GLY A 71 11.95 0.03 22.35
C GLY A 71 11.90 1.46 21.78
N LEU A 72 12.60 1.75 20.68
CA LEU A 72 12.62 3.07 20.01
C LEU A 72 11.40 3.27 19.07
N ILE A 73 10.21 2.88 19.53
CA ILE A 73 8.95 2.95 18.78
C ILE A 73 8.62 4.39 18.36
N GLN A 74 8.89 5.37 19.23
CA GLN A 74 8.62 6.78 19.00
C GLN A 74 9.32 7.31 17.73
N LEU A 75 10.57 6.91 17.50
CA LEU A 75 11.39 7.40 16.40
C LEU A 75 10.96 6.76 15.07
N LEU A 76 10.64 5.46 15.12
CA LEU A 76 10.14 4.72 13.96
C LEU A 76 8.75 5.21 13.54
N TYR A 77 7.85 5.43 14.52
CA TYR A 77 6.52 5.99 14.28
C TYR A 77 6.62 7.38 13.63
N THR A 78 7.46 8.28 14.15
CA THR A 78 7.61 9.63 13.57
C THR A 78 8.05 9.61 12.11
N LYS A 79 8.87 8.62 11.72
CA LYS A 79 9.39 8.50 10.35
C LYS A 79 8.41 7.84 9.36
N PHE A 80 7.58 6.91 9.82
CA PHE A 80 6.68 6.10 8.97
C PHE A 80 5.18 6.38 9.14
N ARG A 81 4.78 7.21 10.12
CA ARG A 81 3.37 7.56 10.38
C ARG A 81 2.66 8.07 9.14
N ILE A 82 3.31 8.91 8.33
CA ILE A 82 2.73 9.45 7.10
C ILE A 82 2.38 8.32 6.12
N THR A 83 3.26 7.33 5.96
CA THR A 83 2.99 6.17 5.11
C THR A 83 1.81 5.35 5.62
N LEU A 84 1.78 5.04 6.92
CA LEU A 84 0.70 4.23 7.50
C LEU A 84 -0.66 4.93 7.36
N ILE A 85 -0.71 6.22 7.64
CA ILE A 85 -1.91 7.04 7.46
C ILE A 85 -2.35 7.01 6.00
N LEU A 86 -1.43 7.21 5.05
CA LEU A 86 -1.76 7.18 3.62
C LEU A 86 -2.26 5.79 3.17
N CYS A 87 -1.71 4.70 3.71
CA CYS A 87 -2.18 3.34 3.39
C CYS A 87 -3.61 3.10 3.90
N ILE A 88 -3.91 3.53 5.12
CA ILE A 88 -5.25 3.41 5.70
C ILE A 88 -6.24 4.27 4.91
N ILE A 89 -5.89 5.52 4.61
CA ILE A 89 -6.73 6.42 3.80
C ILE A 89 -7.01 5.79 2.43
N TYR A 90 -5.97 5.25 1.78
CA TYR A 90 -6.12 4.62 0.47
C TYR A 90 -7.05 3.41 0.52
N MET A 91 -6.89 2.51 1.50
CA MET A 91 -7.76 1.34 1.67
C MET A 91 -9.22 1.76 1.88
N VAL A 92 -9.49 2.73 2.75
CA VAL A 92 -10.86 3.24 3.00
C VAL A 92 -11.46 3.84 1.72
N LEU A 93 -10.66 4.63 1.00
CA LEU A 93 -11.11 5.26 -0.25
C LEU A 93 -11.41 4.20 -1.33
N SER A 94 -10.58 3.16 -1.42
CA SER A 94 -10.75 2.01 -2.34
C SER A 94 -12.05 1.27 -2.09
N ILE A 95 -12.28 0.85 -0.85
CA ILE A 95 -13.48 0.12 -0.45
C ILE A 95 -14.74 0.97 -0.71
N THR A 96 -14.70 2.26 -0.37
CA THR A 96 -15.83 3.17 -0.58
C THR A 96 -16.16 3.30 -2.08
N LEU A 97 -15.13 3.42 -2.93
CA LEU A 97 -15.29 3.45 -4.38
C LEU A 97 -15.86 2.16 -4.93
N HIS A 98 -15.33 1.01 -4.51
CA HIS A 98 -15.79 -0.31 -4.98
C HIS A 98 -17.26 -0.53 -4.65
N ILE A 99 -17.67 -0.21 -3.41
CA ILE A 99 -19.08 -0.31 -2.98
C ILE A 99 -19.96 0.62 -3.82
N TRP A 100 -19.53 1.87 -4.03
CA TRP A 100 -20.31 2.84 -4.81
C TRP A 100 -20.44 2.42 -6.28
N ASP A 101 -19.34 2.03 -6.93
CA ASP A 101 -19.31 1.65 -8.34
C ASP A 101 -20.15 0.39 -8.60
N ILE A 102 -20.05 -0.63 -7.74
CA ILE A 102 -20.90 -1.82 -7.82
C ILE A 102 -22.37 -1.44 -7.63
N LYS A 103 -22.71 -0.63 -6.61
CA LYS A 103 -24.10 -0.22 -6.36
C LYS A 103 -24.72 0.50 -7.55
N LEU A 104 -23.92 1.29 -8.28
CA LEU A 104 -24.37 2.00 -9.48
C LEU A 104 -24.61 1.04 -10.66
N HIS A 105 -23.67 0.14 -10.92
CA HIS A 105 -23.70 -0.74 -12.10
C HIS A 105 -24.52 -2.03 -11.90
N TRP A 106 -24.85 -2.39 -10.65
CA TRP A 106 -25.64 -3.60 -10.36
C TRP A 106 -27.09 -3.50 -10.86
N SER A 107 -27.75 -2.36 -10.67
CA SER A 107 -29.14 -2.17 -11.09
C SER A 107 -29.29 -1.71 -12.54
N SER A 108 -28.28 -1.08 -13.14
CA SER A 108 -28.36 -0.56 -14.51
C SER A 108 -26.97 -0.36 -15.12
N PRO A 109 -26.38 -1.39 -15.77
CA PRO A 109 -24.99 -1.37 -16.23
C PRO A 109 -24.66 -0.28 -17.27
N PHE A 110 -25.67 0.26 -17.98
CA PHE A 110 -25.49 1.30 -19.01
C PHE A 110 -25.95 2.71 -18.59
N LYS A 111 -26.41 2.90 -17.35
CA LYS A 111 -26.91 4.20 -16.90
C LYS A 111 -25.74 5.07 -16.42
N TYR A 112 -25.39 6.07 -17.22
CA TYR A 112 -24.28 6.98 -16.98
C TYR A 112 -24.60 8.03 -15.89
N TYR A 113 -24.73 7.60 -14.63
CA TYR A 113 -24.90 8.51 -13.49
C TYR A 113 -23.60 8.66 -12.71
N TRP A 114 -22.61 9.29 -13.34
CA TRP A 114 -21.43 9.74 -12.61
C TRP A 114 -21.76 11.05 -11.89
N THR A 115 -21.97 10.97 -10.58
CA THR A 115 -22.14 12.18 -9.76
C THR A 115 -20.80 12.91 -9.61
N THR A 116 -20.81 14.23 -9.46
CA THR A 116 -19.59 15.04 -9.25
C THR A 116 -18.76 14.52 -8.08
N ASN A 117 -19.42 14.06 -7.01
CA ASN A 117 -18.77 13.48 -5.84
C ASN A 117 -18.04 12.17 -6.17
N PHE A 118 -18.63 11.33 -7.01
CA PHE A 118 -18.00 10.09 -7.47
C PHE A 118 -16.77 10.39 -8.33
N HIS A 119 -16.82 11.38 -9.23
CA HIS A 119 -15.64 11.80 -10.00
C HIS A 119 -14.50 12.31 -9.13
N ILE A 120 -14.80 13.11 -8.10
CA ILE A 120 -13.79 13.61 -7.16
C ILE A 120 -13.17 12.44 -6.41
N LEU A 121 -13.98 11.53 -5.87
CA LEU A 121 -13.52 10.35 -5.12
C LEU A 121 -12.64 9.45 -6.01
N TYR A 122 -13.10 9.19 -7.23
CA TYR A 122 -12.42 8.39 -8.24
C TYR A 122 -11.07 8.98 -8.67
N SER A 123 -11.02 10.32 -8.85
CA SER A 123 -9.79 11.03 -9.18
C SER A 123 -8.79 11.01 -8.02
N LEU A 124 -9.27 11.18 -6.78
CA LEU A 124 -8.44 11.12 -5.57
C LEU A 124 -7.84 9.73 -5.35
N HIS A 125 -8.62 8.67 -5.55
CA HIS A 125 -8.14 7.29 -5.42
C HIS A 125 -7.11 6.92 -6.48
N ARG A 126 -7.30 7.37 -7.72
CA ARG A 126 -6.31 7.19 -8.80
C ARG A 126 -5.14 8.17 -8.72
N GLY A 127 -5.11 9.02 -7.69
CA GLY A 127 -4.03 9.96 -7.45
C GLY A 127 -2.68 9.27 -7.33
N VAL A 128 -1.71 9.72 -8.13
CA VAL A 128 -0.33 9.21 -8.18
C VAL A 128 0.38 9.31 -6.81
N LEU A 129 -0.14 10.14 -5.90
CA LEU A 129 0.42 10.38 -4.57
C LEU A 129 0.50 9.10 -3.73
N TYR A 130 -0.54 8.26 -3.72
CA TYR A 130 -0.49 7.00 -2.97
C TYR A 130 0.67 6.11 -3.43
N TYR A 131 0.77 5.89 -4.75
CA TYR A 131 1.83 5.07 -5.33
C TYR A 131 3.23 5.65 -5.08
N TYR A 132 3.36 6.97 -5.17
CA TYR A 132 4.63 7.64 -4.90
C TYR A 132 5.06 7.46 -3.44
N PHE A 133 4.17 7.74 -2.49
CA PHE A 133 4.48 7.62 -1.06
C PHE A 133 4.65 6.15 -0.63
N TYR A 134 3.86 5.24 -1.17
CA TYR A 134 4.00 3.81 -0.91
C TYR A 134 5.32 3.27 -1.46
N LYS A 135 5.67 3.57 -2.71
CA LYS A 135 6.98 3.20 -3.30
C LYS A 135 8.13 3.74 -2.45
N ARG A 136 8.05 5.01 -2.06
CA ARG A 136 9.06 5.65 -1.21
C ARG A 136 9.17 4.99 0.16
N ALA A 137 8.07 4.51 0.72
CA ALA A 137 8.05 3.84 2.01
C ALA A 137 8.54 2.40 1.93
N SER A 138 8.10 1.63 0.93
CA SER A 138 8.60 0.28 0.64
C SER A 138 10.13 0.30 0.48
N LEU A 139 10.67 1.24 -0.30
CA LEU A 139 12.12 1.42 -0.46
C LEU A 139 12.82 1.85 0.84
N ARG A 140 12.19 2.70 1.66
CA ARG A 140 12.77 3.13 2.95
C ARG A 140 12.74 2.04 4.02
N ILE A 141 11.70 1.21 4.06
CA ILE A 141 11.57 0.09 4.99
C ILE A 141 12.46 -1.07 4.56
N ALA A 142 12.74 -1.20 3.27
CA ALA A 142 13.65 -2.19 2.74
C ALA A 142 15.14 -1.82 2.91
N ASP A 143 15.47 -0.64 3.44
CA ASP A 143 16.84 -0.25 3.68
C ASP A 143 17.45 -1.12 4.80
N PRO A 144 18.49 -1.93 4.51
CA PRO A 144 19.07 -2.88 5.47
C PRO A 144 19.63 -2.21 6.73
N ARG A 145 19.86 -0.89 6.70
CA ARG A 145 20.32 -0.09 7.86
C ARG A 145 19.39 -0.13 9.07
N PHE A 146 18.11 -0.49 8.87
CA PHE A 146 17.13 -0.63 9.94
C PHE A 146 17.18 -1.99 10.67
N TYR A 147 17.82 -3.00 10.07
CA TYR A 147 17.82 -4.38 10.58
C TYR A 147 19.18 -4.89 11.07
N GLU A 148 20.28 -4.26 10.64
CA GLU A 148 21.61 -4.54 11.19
C GLU A 148 22.00 -3.44 12.19
N ASN A 149 22.86 -3.78 13.17
CA ASN A 149 23.53 -2.84 14.10
C ASN A 149 24.37 -1.82 13.32
N SER A 150 23.70 -0.88 12.64
CA SER A 150 24.37 0.13 11.84
C SER A 150 25.03 1.13 12.78
N THR A 151 26.23 1.59 12.39
CA THR A 151 27.02 2.60 13.11
C THR A 151 26.22 3.89 13.41
N TRP A 152 25.13 4.13 12.68
CA TRP A 152 24.15 5.19 12.93
C TRP A 152 23.41 5.02 14.27
N ILE A 153 23.00 3.80 14.63
CA ILE A 153 22.36 3.51 15.94
C ILE A 153 23.38 3.70 17.06
N GLN A 154 24.63 3.26 16.87
CA GLN A 154 25.71 3.53 17.83
C GLN A 154 25.94 5.04 18.04
N SER A 155 25.89 5.84 16.97
CA SER A 155 26.04 7.31 17.10
C SER A 155 24.88 7.97 17.86
N GLN A 156 23.66 7.42 17.82
CA GLN A 156 22.53 7.91 18.62
C GLN A 156 22.66 7.55 20.11
N PHE A 157 23.25 6.39 20.44
CA PHE A 157 23.55 6.03 21.83
C PHE A 157 24.75 6.80 22.41
N ILE A 158 25.67 7.32 21.58
CA ILE A 158 26.83 8.12 22.05
C ILE A 158 26.42 9.55 22.43
N PHE A 159 25.29 10.05 21.94
CA PHE A 159 24.75 11.39 22.26
C PHE A 159 23.58 11.38 23.25
N SER A 160 23.32 10.22 23.89
CA SER A 160 22.46 10.09 25.07
C SER A 160 23.32 9.97 26.32
#